data_AF-A0A2V8CEF2-F1
#
_entry.id   AF-A0A2V8CEF2-F1
#
_cell.length_a   1.000
_cell.length_b   1.000
_cell.length_c   1.000
_cell.angle_alpha   90.00
_cell.angle_beta   90.00
_cell.angle_gamma   90.00
#
_symmetry.space_group_name_H-M   'P 1'
#
loop_
_entity.id
_entity.type
_entity.pdbx_description
1 polymer ?
#
loop_
_entity_poly.entity_id
_entity_poly.type
_entity_poly.pdbx_seq_one_letter_code
_entity_poly.pdbx_strand_id
1 'polypeptide(L)'
;MSANGSRTISPTATTTYTLVASNASGSVESAVTVTVTAAPTPPAPAALTYVNDIKPIMDSNCIMCHGGPSPTAGRDFSTYAGVMTVATPGDPNSRLIQMTRTGGAMHFYLNPNPDVRAQTIYDWIVTYGAPEQ
;
A
#
# COMPACT_ATOMS: atom_id res chain seq x y z
N MET A 1 -16.63 31.34 50.37
CA MET A 1 -17.35 30.53 49.36
C MET A 1 -16.34 30.04 48.34
N SER A 2 -16.25 28.74 48.08
CA SER A 2 -15.40 28.21 46.99
C SER A 2 -16.21 28.20 45.70
N ALA A 3 -15.71 28.83 44.64
CA ALA A 3 -16.30 28.71 43.31
C ALA A 3 -15.87 27.36 42.71
N ASN A 4 -16.80 26.42 42.60
CA ASN A 4 -16.58 25.16 41.89
C ASN A 4 -17.16 25.29 40.48
N GLY A 5 -16.35 24.98 39.46
CA GLY A 5 -16.78 24.95 38.07
C GLY A 5 -15.92 23.97 37.27
N SER A 6 -16.52 23.27 36.31
CA SER A 6 -15.83 22.38 35.39
C SER A 6 -16.32 22.63 33.97
N ARG A 7 -15.44 22.52 32.98
CA ARG A 7 -15.75 22.62 31.55
C ARG A 7 -15.10 21.44 30.82
N THR A 8 -15.91 20.70 30.07
CA THR A 8 -15.41 19.62 29.19
C THR A 8 -14.93 20.22 27.87
N ILE A 9 -13.75 19.81 27.41
CA ILE A 9 -13.12 20.22 26.15
C ILE A 9 -12.46 19.01 25.47
N SER A 10 -12.27 19.08 24.15
CA SER A 10 -11.63 18.02 23.34
C SER A 10 -10.59 18.62 22.40
N PRO A 11 -9.38 19.00 22.90
CA PRO A 11 -8.33 19.54 22.04
C PRO A 11 -7.89 18.53 20.98
N THR A 12 -7.73 18.99 19.74
CA THR A 12 -7.15 18.20 18.63
C THR A 12 -5.66 18.44 18.45
N ALA A 13 -5.10 19.44 19.15
CA ALA A 13 -3.68 19.77 19.16
C ALA A 13 -3.25 20.14 20.59
N THR A 14 -1.96 19.96 20.88
CA THR A 14 -1.39 20.35 22.17
C THR A 14 -1.65 21.83 22.44
N THR A 15 -2.43 22.10 23.48
CA THR A 15 -2.92 23.44 23.79
C THR A 15 -2.69 23.74 25.27
N THR A 16 -2.11 24.91 25.54
CA THR A 16 -2.03 25.44 26.90
C THR A 16 -3.30 26.24 27.19
N TYR A 17 -4.02 25.84 28.23
CA TYR A 17 -5.24 26.49 28.69
C TYR A 17 -4.94 27.31 29.95
N THR A 18 -5.31 28.59 29.92
CA THR A 18 -5.25 29.48 31.08
C THR A 18 -6.63 29.59 31.71
N LEU A 19 -6.73 29.26 32.99
CA LEU A 19 -7.91 29.39 33.83
C LEU A 19 -7.80 30.68 34.65
N VAL A 20 -8.82 31.53 34.58
CA VAL A 20 -8.90 32.80 35.31
C VAL A 20 -10.02 32.72 36.33
N ALA A 21 -9.71 32.90 37.61
CA ALA A 21 -10.70 33.05 38.67
C ALA A 21 -10.73 34.50 39.13
N SER A 22 -11.90 35.14 39.12
CA SER A 22 -12.08 36.55 39.49
C SER A 22 -13.18 36.73 40.53
N ASN A 23 -12.96 37.59 41.51
CA ASN A 23 -13.97 38.08 42.45
C ASN A 23 -13.86 39.61 42.60
N ALA A 24 -14.67 40.21 43.47
CA ALA A 24 -14.68 41.66 43.68
C ALA A 24 -13.32 42.23 44.18
N SER A 25 -12.44 41.39 44.71
CA SER A 25 -11.12 41.76 45.26
C SER A 25 -9.97 41.58 44.26
N GLY A 26 -10.20 40.98 43.09
CA GLY A 26 -9.17 40.77 42.07
C GLY A 26 -9.32 39.45 41.32
N SER A 27 -8.26 39.08 40.57
CA SER A 27 -8.22 37.85 39.79
C SER A 27 -6.90 37.10 39.95
N VAL A 28 -6.96 35.77 39.85
CA VAL A 28 -5.81 34.87 39.84
C VAL A 28 -5.90 33.99 38.59
N GLU A 29 -4.74 33.66 38.01
CA GLU A 29 -4.62 32.81 36.81
C GLU A 29 -3.85 31.52 37.12
N SER A 30 -4.15 30.45 36.38
CA SER A 30 -3.40 29.18 36.39
C SER A 30 -3.39 28.57 35.00
N ALA A 31 -2.26 28.02 34.56
CA ALA A 31 -2.11 27.42 33.23
C ALA A 31 -1.93 25.90 33.31
N VAL A 32 -2.58 25.17 32.40
CA VAL A 32 -2.42 23.71 32.21
C VAL A 32 -2.14 23.41 30.74
N THR A 33 -1.07 22.66 30.47
CA THR A 33 -0.77 22.17 29.11
C THR A 33 -1.40 20.81 28.90
N VAL A 34 -2.31 20.71 27.93
CA VAL A 34 -2.90 19.44 27.51
C VAL A 34 -2.12 18.96 26.30
N THR A 35 -1.37 17.87 26.46
CA THR A 35 -0.58 17.26 25.38
C THR A 35 -1.47 16.34 24.55
N VAL A 36 -1.56 16.59 23.25
CA VAL A 36 -2.21 15.70 22.28
C VAL A 36 -1.13 15.05 21.44
N THR A 37 -0.94 13.73 21.61
CA THR A 37 0.05 12.97 20.84
C THR A 37 -0.58 12.48 19.54
N ALA A 38 0.07 12.75 18.41
CA ALA A 38 -0.35 12.19 17.13
C ALA A 38 -0.20 10.66 17.15
N ALA A 39 -1.13 9.95 16.52
CA ALA A 39 -1.02 8.50 16.32
C ALA A 39 0.24 8.19 15.49
N PRO A 40 0.93 7.05 15.74
CA PRO A 40 2.04 6.63 14.90
C PRO A 40 1.53 6.40 13.47
N THR A 41 2.35 6.78 12.48
CA THR A 41 2.07 6.51 11.08
C THR A 41 2.09 5.00 10.85
N PRO A 42 1.13 4.42 10.12
CA PRO A 42 1.21 3.00 9.73
C PRO A 42 2.54 2.71 9.01
N PRO A 43 3.14 1.53 9.20
CA PRO A 43 4.32 1.15 8.43
C PRO A 43 4.00 1.17 6.93
N ALA A 44 4.99 1.52 6.11
CA ALA A 44 4.86 1.43 4.66
C ALA A 44 4.50 -0.01 4.25
N PRO A 45 3.69 -0.23 3.20
CA PRO A 45 3.44 -1.56 2.68
C PRO A 45 4.77 -2.26 2.36
N ALA A 46 4.87 -3.56 2.65
CA ALA A 46 6.03 -4.33 2.20
C ALA A 46 6.14 -4.28 0.67
N ALA A 47 7.36 -4.14 0.15
CA ALA A 47 7.59 -4.12 -1.30
C ALA A 47 7.17 -5.46 -1.92
N LEU A 48 6.50 -5.43 -3.07
CA LEU A 48 6.19 -6.64 -3.83
C LEU A 48 7.46 -7.21 -4.46
N THR A 49 7.62 -8.53 -4.42
CA THR A 49 8.79 -9.26 -4.91
C THR A 49 8.37 -10.34 -5.91
N TYR A 50 9.28 -10.73 -6.80
CA TYR A 50 9.00 -11.83 -7.72
C TYR A 50 8.71 -13.12 -6.94
N VAL A 51 9.59 -13.48 -6.01
CA VAL A 51 9.53 -14.78 -5.32
C VAL A 51 8.25 -14.94 -4.51
N ASN A 52 7.84 -13.93 -3.73
CA ASN A 52 6.71 -14.07 -2.81
C ASN A 52 5.37 -13.79 -3.47
N ASP A 53 5.31 -12.86 -4.44
CA ASP A 53 4.03 -12.31 -4.91
C ASP A 53 3.71 -12.71 -6.35
N ILE A 54 4.72 -12.74 -7.24
CA ILE A 54 4.49 -12.93 -8.68
C ILE A 54 4.69 -14.37 -9.11
N LYS A 55 5.67 -15.06 -8.56
CA LYS A 55 5.95 -16.47 -8.87
C LYS A 55 4.72 -17.35 -8.66
N PRO A 56 3.92 -17.22 -7.57
CA PRO A 56 2.70 -18.00 -7.41
C PRO A 56 1.66 -17.74 -8.51
N ILE A 57 1.58 -16.53 -9.06
CA ILE A 57 0.71 -16.20 -10.18
C ILE A 57 1.21 -16.88 -11.45
N MET A 58 2.51 -16.80 -11.74
CA MET A 58 3.12 -17.46 -12.90
C MET A 58 2.93 -18.98 -12.86
N ASP A 59 3.21 -19.58 -11.71
CA ASP A 59 3.09 -21.02 -11.47
C ASP A 59 1.66 -21.51 -11.68
N SER A 60 0.66 -20.79 -11.15
CA SER A 60 -0.74 -21.23 -11.17
C SER A 60 -1.50 -20.88 -12.45
N ASN A 61 -1.10 -19.86 -13.19
CA ASN A 61 -1.89 -19.34 -14.30
C ASN A 61 -1.17 -19.32 -15.66
N CYS A 62 0.15 -19.27 -15.66
CA CYS A 62 0.90 -18.94 -16.88
C CYS A 62 1.72 -20.11 -17.38
N ILE A 63 2.48 -20.78 -16.50
CA ILE A 63 3.46 -21.81 -16.88
C ILE A 63 2.83 -22.98 -17.64
N MET A 64 1.59 -23.34 -17.35
CA MET A 64 0.89 -24.44 -18.03
C MET A 64 0.89 -24.31 -19.55
N CYS A 65 0.80 -23.08 -20.08
CA CYS A 65 0.84 -22.81 -21.51
C CYS A 65 2.12 -22.09 -21.93
N HIS A 66 2.74 -21.32 -21.04
CA HIS A 66 3.94 -20.53 -21.25
C HIS A 66 5.12 -21.13 -20.47
N GLY A 67 5.34 -22.44 -20.61
CA GLY A 67 6.43 -23.14 -19.96
C GLY A 67 6.74 -24.47 -20.65
N GLY A 68 7.83 -25.11 -20.21
CA GLY A 68 8.25 -26.41 -20.73
C GLY A 68 8.89 -26.35 -22.13
N PRO A 69 9.01 -27.49 -22.82
CA PRO A 69 9.78 -27.59 -24.07
C PRO A 69 9.11 -26.93 -25.29
N SER A 70 7.80 -26.69 -25.23
CA SER A 70 7.01 -26.08 -26.32
C SER A 70 6.08 -24.99 -25.80
N PRO A 71 6.63 -23.86 -25.30
CA PRO A 71 5.81 -22.80 -24.72
C PRO A 71 5.04 -22.04 -25.81
N THR A 72 3.81 -21.66 -25.49
CA THR A 72 2.97 -20.81 -26.34
C THR A 72 3.70 -19.51 -26.66
N ALA A 73 3.75 -19.15 -27.94
CA ALA A 73 4.48 -18.00 -28.46
C ALA A 73 5.98 -17.98 -28.11
N GLY A 74 6.58 -19.14 -27.77
CA GLY A 74 7.99 -19.25 -27.42
C GLY A 74 8.36 -18.59 -26.09
N ARG A 75 7.38 -18.33 -25.20
CA ARG A 75 7.61 -17.64 -23.93
C ARG A 75 7.55 -18.60 -22.76
N ASP A 76 8.69 -18.80 -22.11
CA ASP A 76 8.80 -19.59 -20.88
C ASP A 76 8.83 -18.66 -19.66
N PHE A 77 7.86 -18.83 -18.76
CA PHE A 77 7.71 -18.06 -17.52
C PHE A 77 8.03 -18.88 -16.27
N SER A 78 8.70 -20.03 -16.42
CA SER A 78 9.15 -20.85 -15.29
C SER A 78 10.29 -20.23 -14.47
N THR A 79 10.88 -19.13 -14.96
CA THR A 79 11.99 -18.42 -14.31
C THR A 79 11.74 -16.92 -14.28
N TYR A 80 12.36 -16.23 -13.31
CA TYR A 80 12.35 -14.77 -13.25
C TYR A 80 12.84 -14.15 -14.56
N ALA A 81 13.99 -14.62 -15.07
CA ALA A 81 14.56 -14.15 -16.34
C ALA A 81 13.57 -14.28 -17.51
N GLY A 82 12.85 -15.39 -17.59
CA GLY A 82 11.82 -15.62 -18.61
C GLY A 82 10.68 -14.60 -18.54
N VAL A 83 10.18 -14.31 -17.33
CA VAL A 83 9.16 -13.27 -17.08
C VAL A 83 9.67 -11.88 -17.47
N MET A 84 10.93 -11.57 -17.14
CA MET A 84 11.56 -10.28 -17.48
C MET A 84 11.77 -10.07 -18.98
N THR A 85 11.64 -11.09 -19.83
CA THR A 85 11.63 -10.89 -21.29
C THR A 85 10.40 -10.12 -21.80
N VAL A 86 9.36 -9.98 -20.97
CA VAL A 86 8.10 -9.27 -21.29
C VAL A 86 7.69 -8.27 -20.21
N ALA A 87 8.44 -8.18 -19.11
CA ALA A 87 8.27 -7.20 -18.05
C ALA A 87 9.45 -6.23 -18.06
N THR A 88 9.17 -4.95 -18.30
CA THR A 88 10.17 -3.88 -18.31
C THR A 88 10.00 -3.05 -17.03
N PRO A 89 10.98 -3.07 -16.09
CA PRO A 89 10.88 -2.33 -14.83
C PRO A 89 10.50 -0.87 -15.04
N GLY A 90 9.50 -0.39 -14.30
CA GLY A 90 9.01 0.99 -14.38
C GLY A 90 8.15 1.33 -15.61
N ASP A 91 7.99 0.43 -16.58
CA ASP A 91 7.19 0.70 -17.78
C ASP A 91 5.74 0.19 -17.63
N PRO A 92 4.73 1.08 -17.52
CA PRO A 92 3.32 0.69 -17.47
C PRO A 92 2.80 0.06 -18.77
N ASN A 93 3.56 0.16 -19.86
CA ASN A 93 3.25 -0.47 -21.14
C ASN A 93 3.98 -1.80 -21.33
N SER A 94 4.65 -2.34 -20.31
CA SER A 94 5.25 -3.67 -20.34
C SER A 94 4.31 -4.70 -20.98
N ARG A 95 4.85 -5.56 -21.85
CA ARG A 95 4.03 -6.54 -22.57
C ARG A 95 3.23 -7.42 -21.62
N LEU A 96 3.80 -7.80 -20.49
CA LEU A 96 3.10 -8.55 -19.45
C LEU A 96 1.84 -7.81 -18.96
N ILE A 97 1.95 -6.51 -18.65
CA ILE A 97 0.81 -5.66 -18.24
C ILE A 97 -0.26 -5.59 -19.33
N GLN A 98 0.15 -5.39 -20.60
CA GLN A 98 -0.81 -5.33 -21.71
C GLN A 98 -1.64 -6.62 -21.86
N MET A 99 -1.03 -7.76 -21.55
CA MET A 99 -1.68 -9.06 -21.66
C MET A 99 -2.57 -9.37 -20.45
N THR A 100 -2.18 -8.92 -19.26
CA THR A 100 -2.87 -9.25 -18.00
C THR A 100 -3.92 -8.24 -17.58
N ARG A 101 -3.86 -6.98 -18.02
CA ARG A 101 -4.88 -5.96 -17.72
C ARG A 101 -6.27 -6.39 -18.21
N THR A 102 -7.33 -5.83 -17.63
CA THR A 102 -8.72 -6.07 -18.04
C THR A 102 -8.88 -5.87 -19.56
N GLY A 103 -9.43 -6.87 -20.24
CA GLY A 103 -9.55 -6.92 -21.71
C GLY A 103 -8.29 -7.38 -22.47
N GLY A 104 -7.19 -7.63 -21.77
CA GLY A 104 -5.98 -8.25 -22.32
C GLY A 104 -6.19 -9.74 -22.60
N ALA A 105 -5.43 -10.28 -23.55
CA ALA A 105 -5.61 -11.65 -24.03
C ALA A 105 -5.42 -12.71 -22.93
N MET A 106 -4.58 -12.44 -21.93
CA MET A 106 -4.29 -13.37 -20.83
C MET A 106 -5.11 -13.12 -19.58
N HIS A 107 -5.83 -11.98 -19.50
CA HIS A 107 -6.58 -11.57 -18.31
C HIS A 107 -7.53 -12.66 -17.79
N PHE A 108 -8.25 -13.34 -18.69
CA PHE A 108 -9.20 -14.39 -18.33
C PHE A 108 -8.56 -15.60 -17.62
N TYR A 109 -7.25 -15.82 -17.80
CA TYR A 109 -6.53 -16.96 -17.22
C TYR A 109 -5.96 -16.66 -15.82
N LEU A 110 -6.01 -15.41 -15.35
CA LEU A 110 -5.48 -14.98 -14.03
C LEU A 110 -6.45 -15.35 -12.88
N ASN A 111 -6.84 -16.62 -12.78
CA ASN A 111 -7.82 -17.04 -11.78
C ASN A 111 -7.19 -17.58 -10.49
N PRO A 112 -7.83 -17.38 -9.32
CA PRO A 112 -8.97 -16.48 -9.07
C PRO A 112 -8.57 -14.98 -9.05
N ASN A 113 -9.57 -14.11 -9.24
CA ASN A 113 -9.48 -12.65 -9.12
C ASN A 113 -8.50 -12.01 -10.13
N PRO A 114 -8.81 -12.05 -11.43
CA PRO A 114 -7.89 -11.59 -12.48
C PRO A 114 -7.52 -10.12 -12.37
N ASP A 115 -8.45 -9.24 -11.97
CA ASP A 115 -8.14 -7.82 -11.77
C ASP A 115 -7.14 -7.59 -10.63
N VAL A 116 -7.29 -8.30 -9.51
CA VAL A 116 -6.37 -8.19 -8.37
C VAL A 116 -4.98 -8.68 -8.76
N ARG A 117 -4.88 -9.84 -9.41
CA ARG A 117 -3.59 -10.39 -9.85
C ARG A 117 -2.93 -9.53 -10.91
N ALA A 118 -3.71 -8.98 -11.85
CA ALA A 118 -3.21 -8.05 -12.85
C ALA A 118 -2.68 -6.77 -12.19
N GLN A 119 -3.37 -6.25 -11.18
CA GLN A 119 -2.91 -5.10 -10.42
C GLN A 119 -1.63 -5.41 -9.64
N THR A 120 -1.52 -6.58 -8.99
CA THR A 120 -0.28 -7.01 -8.32
C THR A 120 0.90 -7.04 -9.28
N ILE A 121 0.71 -7.57 -10.50
CA ILE A 121 1.73 -7.56 -11.56
C ILE A 121 2.09 -6.13 -11.98
N TYR A 122 1.08 -5.26 -12.16
CA TYR A 122 1.30 -3.85 -12.50
C TYR A 122 2.13 -3.15 -11.42
N ASP A 123 1.75 -3.27 -10.15
CA ASP A 123 2.45 -2.60 -9.04
C ASP A 123 3.87 -3.13 -8.90
N TRP A 124 4.07 -4.45 -9.00
CA TRP A 124 5.41 -5.04 -8.98
C TRP A 124 6.31 -4.46 -10.08
N ILE A 125 5.82 -4.34 -11.32
CA ILE A 125 6.61 -3.81 -12.44
C ILE A 125 6.84 -2.30 -12.31
N VAL A 126 5.76 -1.54 -12.13
CA VAL A 126 5.75 -0.08 -12.30
C VAL A 126 6.13 0.62 -11.01
N THR A 127 5.58 0.19 -9.88
CA THR A 127 5.78 0.84 -8.58
C THR A 127 7.05 0.36 -7.91
N TYR A 128 7.34 -0.94 -7.94
CA TYR A 128 8.47 -1.53 -7.21
C TYR A 128 9.70 -1.81 -8.08
N GLY A 129 9.60 -1.70 -9.41
CA GLY A 129 10.75 -1.89 -10.31
C GLY A 129 11.11 -3.37 -10.56
N ALA A 130 10.14 -4.25 -10.46
CA ALA A 130 10.23 -5.69 -10.70
C ALA A 130 11.38 -6.41 -9.93
N PRO A 131 11.54 -6.18 -8.61
CA PRO A 131 12.61 -6.81 -7.84
C PRO A 131 12.38 -8.32 -7.75
N GLU A 132 13.48 -9.08 -7.81
CA GLU A 132 13.40 -10.54 -7.65
C GLU A 132 13.10 -10.93 -6.19
N GLN A 133 13.77 -10.26 -5.23
CA GLN A 133 13.66 -10.44 -3.78
C GLN A 133 13.73 -9.10 -3.05
#